data_AF-A0A678V3P0-F1
#
_entry.id   AF-A0A678V3P0-F1
#
_cell.length_a   1.000
_cell.length_b   1.000
_cell.length_c   1.000
_cell.angle_alpha   90.00
_cell.angle_beta   90.00
_cell.angle_gamma   90.00
#
_symmetry.space_group_name_H-M   'P 1'
#
loop_
_entity.id
_entity.type
_entity.pdbx_description
1 polymer ?
#
loop_
_entity_poly.entity_id
_entity_poly.type
_entity_poly.pdbx_seq_one_letter_code
_entity_poly.pdbx_strand_id
1 'polypeptide(L)'
;MRNSTVWVYQLFAKEIGENKARSYLEKLNYGNADPSTKSGDYWIDGNLAISANEQISILKKLYRNELPFRVEHQRLVKDLMIVEAKRDWILRAKTGWDGQMGWWVGWVEWPTGPVFFALNIDTPNRMEDLHKREAIARAILQSVNALPPN
;
A
#
# COMPACT_ATOMS: atom_id res chain seq x y z
N MET A 1 -7.29 8.06 0.71
CA MET A 1 -6.47 7.06 1.43
C MET A 1 -7.21 6.41 2.60
N ARG A 2 -7.53 7.14 3.69
CA ARG A 2 -8.07 6.56 4.94
C ARG A 2 -9.28 5.64 4.76
N ASN A 3 -10.28 6.09 4.00
CA ASN A 3 -11.54 5.36 3.83
C ASN A 3 -11.58 4.42 2.60
N SER A 4 -10.46 4.26 1.89
CA SER A 4 -10.43 3.48 0.63
C SER A 4 -11.55 3.87 -0.36
N THR A 5 -11.83 5.16 -0.50
CA THR A 5 -12.93 5.70 -1.31
C THR A 5 -12.69 5.49 -2.81
N VAL A 6 -13.07 4.30 -3.31
CA VAL A 6 -12.74 3.79 -4.66
C VAL A 6 -13.15 4.77 -5.76
N TRP A 7 -14.35 5.35 -5.69
CA TRP A 7 -14.89 6.22 -6.74
C TRP A 7 -14.03 7.47 -7.02
N VAL A 8 -13.26 7.96 -6.04
CA VAL A 8 -12.33 9.08 -6.27
C VAL A 8 -11.17 8.64 -7.18
N TYR A 9 -10.64 7.43 -6.95
CA TYR A 9 -9.55 6.88 -7.76
C TYR A 9 -10.02 6.42 -9.14
N GLN A 10 -11.29 6.06 -9.29
CA GLN A 10 -11.93 5.84 -10.60
C GLN A 10 -11.88 7.09 -11.47
N LEU A 11 -12.13 8.28 -10.90
CA LEU A 11 -12.01 9.54 -11.63
C LEU A 11 -10.56 9.81 -12.07
N PHE A 12 -9.57 9.53 -11.20
CA PHE A 12 -8.16 9.64 -11.57
C PHE A 12 -7.77 8.66 -12.67
N ALA A 13 -8.20 7.40 -12.57
CA ALA A 13 -7.90 6.39 -13.57
C ALA A 13 -8.50 6.76 -14.94
N LYS A 14 -9.73 7.28 -14.95
CA LYS A 14 -10.38 7.78 -16.16
C LYS A 14 -9.59 8.93 -16.80
N GLU A 15 -9.14 9.89 -16.00
CA GLU A 15 -8.38 11.06 -16.49
C GLU A 15 -6.96 10.67 -16.96
N ILE A 16 -6.31 9.74 -16.27
CA ILE A 16 -4.97 9.24 -16.63
C ILE A 16 -5.04 8.43 -17.94
N GLY A 17 -6.05 7.57 -18.07
CA GLY A 17 -6.22 6.65 -19.20
C GLY A 17 -5.23 5.48 -19.19
N GLU A 18 -5.58 4.39 -19.87
CA GLU A 18 -4.83 3.12 -19.81
C GLU A 18 -3.38 3.26 -20.29
N ASN A 19 -3.14 3.91 -21.43
CA ASN A 19 -1.79 4.04 -22.00
C ASN A 19 -0.81 4.71 -21.02
N LYS A 20 -1.26 5.77 -20.34
CA LYS A 20 -0.44 6.49 -19.37
C LYS A 20 -0.30 5.72 -18.06
N ALA A 21 -1.36 5.01 -17.63
CA ALA A 21 -1.29 4.11 -16.49
C ALA A 21 -0.25 3.00 -16.71
N ARG A 22 -0.25 2.35 -17.89
CA ARG A 22 0.74 1.33 -18.28
C ARG A 22 2.16 1.89 -18.24
N SER A 23 2.38 3.04 -18.87
CA SER A 23 3.68 3.72 -18.84
C SER A 23 4.15 4.03 -17.42
N TYR A 24 3.26 4.47 -16.52
CA TYR A 24 3.62 4.72 -15.12
C TYR A 24 3.96 3.43 -14.36
N LEU A 25 3.19 2.36 -14.55
CA LEU A 25 3.43 1.06 -13.91
C LEU A 25 4.77 0.45 -14.35
N GLU A 26 5.07 0.51 -15.64
CA GLU A 26 6.36 0.07 -16.21
C GLU A 26 7.52 0.91 -15.66
N LYS A 27 7.37 2.24 -15.65
CA LYS A 27 8.39 3.16 -15.11
C LYS A 27 8.70 2.91 -13.64
N LEU A 28 7.71 2.44 -12.89
CA LEU A 28 7.86 2.06 -11.48
C LEU A 28 8.41 0.65 -11.28
N ASN A 29 8.33 -0.21 -12.31
CA ASN A 29 8.47 -1.65 -12.19
C ASN A 29 7.50 -2.20 -11.12
N TYR A 30 6.22 -1.84 -11.23
CA TYR A 30 5.18 -2.18 -10.26
C TYR A 30 4.52 -3.52 -10.60
N GLY A 31 4.98 -4.60 -9.95
CA GLY A 31 4.44 -5.95 -10.18
C GLY A 31 4.55 -6.38 -11.64
N ASN A 32 3.48 -6.97 -12.18
CA ASN A 32 3.41 -7.31 -13.61
C ASN A 32 3.10 -6.12 -14.55
N ALA A 33 2.90 -4.92 -13.99
CA ALA A 33 2.64 -3.67 -14.71
C ALA A 33 1.50 -3.72 -15.75
N ASP A 34 0.49 -4.58 -15.53
CA ASP A 34 -0.60 -4.77 -16.48
C ASP A 34 -1.91 -4.10 -16.01
N PRO A 35 -2.27 -2.91 -16.55
CA PRO A 35 -3.54 -2.25 -16.23
C PRO A 35 -4.71 -2.77 -17.09
N SER A 36 -4.56 -3.89 -17.82
CA SER A 36 -5.67 -4.41 -18.61
C SER A 36 -6.81 -4.92 -17.70
N THR A 37 -8.04 -4.58 -18.08
CA THR A 37 -9.25 -5.02 -17.40
C THR A 37 -10.39 -5.20 -18.40
N LYS A 38 -11.23 -6.23 -18.19
CA LYS A 38 -12.46 -6.43 -18.98
C LYS A 38 -13.61 -5.57 -18.49
N SER A 39 -13.65 -5.29 -17.19
CA SER A 39 -14.68 -4.52 -16.50
C SER A 39 -14.20 -4.16 -15.10
N GLY A 40 -14.65 -3.03 -14.57
CA GLY A 40 -14.27 -2.58 -13.23
C GLY A 40 -12.89 -1.92 -13.19
N ASP A 41 -12.29 -1.90 -12.01
CA ASP A 41 -11.06 -1.16 -11.76
C ASP A 41 -9.85 -2.07 -11.98
N TYR A 42 -8.89 -1.67 -12.82
CA TYR A 42 -7.77 -2.56 -13.17
C TYR A 42 -6.89 -2.98 -11.97
N TRP A 43 -6.95 -2.23 -10.86
CA TRP A 43 -6.22 -2.52 -9.62
C TRP A 43 -7.04 -3.33 -8.60
N ILE A 44 -8.29 -3.68 -8.90
CA ILE A 44 -9.18 -4.52 -8.07
C ILE A 44 -9.63 -5.75 -8.85
N ASP A 45 -10.21 -5.54 -10.03
CA ASP A 45 -10.87 -6.55 -10.86
C ASP A 45 -10.04 -6.95 -12.09
N GLY A 46 -8.92 -6.27 -12.33
CA GLY A 46 -8.08 -6.43 -13.51
C GLY A 46 -6.92 -7.42 -13.35
N ASN A 47 -6.00 -7.37 -14.31
CA ASN A 47 -4.84 -8.25 -14.36
C ASN A 47 -3.65 -7.76 -13.51
N LEU A 48 -3.72 -6.56 -12.92
CA LEU A 48 -2.61 -6.00 -12.16
C LEU A 48 -2.34 -6.85 -10.91
N ALA A 49 -1.14 -7.40 -10.82
CA ALA A 49 -0.72 -8.25 -9.70
C ALA A 49 0.67 -7.83 -9.19
N ILE A 50 0.84 -7.88 -7.87
CA ILE A 50 2.09 -7.54 -7.19
C ILE A 50 2.28 -8.43 -5.95
N SER A 51 3.50 -8.92 -5.74
CA SER A 51 3.88 -9.71 -4.56
C SER A 51 4.18 -8.82 -3.34
N ALA A 52 4.19 -9.42 -2.15
CA ALA A 52 4.60 -8.71 -0.92
C ALA A 52 6.05 -8.18 -1.00
N ASN A 53 6.97 -8.94 -1.61
CA ASN A 53 8.36 -8.50 -1.77
C ASN A 53 8.50 -7.31 -2.74
N GLU A 54 7.68 -7.28 -3.79
CA GLU A 54 7.63 -6.13 -4.70
C GLU A 54 7.01 -4.90 -4.03
N GLN A 55 5.97 -5.08 -3.18
CA GLN A 55 5.44 -3.99 -2.35
C GLN A 55 6.55 -3.39 -1.46
N ILE A 56 7.32 -4.21 -0.76
CA ILE A 56 8.48 -3.74 0.04
C ILE A 56 9.46 -2.95 -0.82
N SER A 57 9.73 -3.40 -2.05
CA SER A 57 10.68 -2.74 -2.95
C SER A 57 10.20 -1.33 -3.36
N ILE A 58 8.92 -1.17 -3.67
CA ILE A 58 8.32 0.14 -3.98
C ILE A 58 8.27 1.04 -2.75
N LEU A 59 7.89 0.51 -1.58
CA LEU A 59 7.82 1.26 -0.33
C LEU A 59 9.18 1.82 0.09
N LYS A 60 10.26 1.04 -0.08
CA LYS A 60 11.64 1.51 0.16
C LYS A 60 12.02 2.68 -0.74
N LYS A 61 11.69 2.61 -2.04
CA LYS A 61 11.92 3.71 -2.98
C LYS A 61 11.10 4.95 -2.62
N LEU A 62 9.82 4.78 -2.25
CA LEU A 62 8.95 5.89 -1.80
C LEU A 62 9.50 6.56 -0.54
N TYR A 63 9.95 5.77 0.43
CA TYR A 63 10.57 6.26 1.67
C TYR A 63 11.77 7.17 1.35
N ARG A 64 12.67 6.71 0.47
CA ARG A 64 13.89 7.44 0.06
C ARG A 64 13.66 8.57 -0.95
N ASN A 65 12.44 8.76 -1.42
CA ASN A 65 12.08 9.67 -2.52
C ASN A 65 12.72 9.30 -3.88
N GLU A 66 12.99 8.03 -4.11
CA GLU A 66 13.68 7.49 -5.31
C GLU A 66 12.70 7.12 -6.44
N LEU A 67 11.38 7.31 -6.25
CA LEU A 67 10.43 7.09 -7.34
C LEU A 67 10.58 8.19 -8.40
N PRO A 68 10.28 7.89 -9.68
CA PRO A 68 10.51 8.83 -10.78
C PRO A 68 9.35 9.84 -10.93
N PHE A 69 8.98 10.46 -9.80
CA PHE A 69 7.96 11.50 -9.63
C PHE A 69 8.52 12.64 -8.78
N ARG A 70 7.88 13.81 -8.85
CA ARG A 70 8.29 14.97 -8.06
C ARG A 70 8.34 14.62 -6.57
N VAL A 71 9.40 15.07 -5.89
CA VAL A 71 9.61 14.82 -4.46
C VAL A 71 8.44 15.35 -3.62
N GLU A 72 7.84 16.47 -4.01
CA GLU A 72 6.66 17.03 -3.35
C GLU A 72 5.46 16.06 -3.34
N HIS A 73 5.23 15.32 -4.43
CA HIS A 73 4.16 14.33 -4.50
C HIS A 73 4.49 13.09 -3.67
N GLN A 74 5.74 12.64 -3.67
CA GLN A 74 6.18 11.52 -2.82
C GLN A 74 6.02 11.86 -1.34
N ARG A 75 6.35 13.09 -0.92
CA ARG A 75 6.12 13.59 0.45
C ARG A 75 4.63 13.64 0.78
N LEU A 76 3.80 14.16 -0.12
CA LEU A 76 2.34 14.19 0.08
C LEU A 76 1.74 12.79 0.23
N VAL A 77 2.12 11.84 -0.60
CA VAL A 77 1.65 10.45 -0.48
C VAL A 77 2.06 9.85 0.87
N LYS A 78 3.30 10.06 1.31
CA LYS A 78 3.77 9.62 2.63
C LYS A 78 2.98 10.23 3.79
N ASP A 79 2.62 11.50 3.67
CA ASP A 79 1.79 12.19 4.66
C ASP A 79 0.37 11.62 4.73
N LEU A 80 -0.25 11.38 3.57
CA LEU A 80 -1.56 10.75 3.46
C LEU A 80 -1.61 9.29 3.95
N MET A 81 -0.45 8.63 4.05
CA MET A 81 -0.31 7.27 4.57
C MET A 81 -0.20 7.21 6.10
N ILE A 82 -0.08 8.33 6.82
CA ILE A 82 0.00 8.31 8.29
C ILE A 82 -1.28 7.70 8.87
N VAL A 83 -1.12 6.58 9.57
CA VAL A 83 -2.18 5.89 10.32
C VAL A 83 -2.08 6.25 11.80
N GLU A 84 -0.86 6.29 12.34
CA GLU A 84 -0.60 6.59 13.74
C GLU A 84 0.75 7.30 13.87
N ALA A 85 0.83 8.27 14.79
CA ALA A 85 2.06 9.01 15.05
C ALA A 85 2.17 9.34 16.53
N LYS A 86 3.36 9.14 17.09
CA LYS A 86 3.76 9.53 18.44
C LYS A 86 5.07 10.31 18.37
N ARG A 87 5.60 10.72 19.54
CA ARG A 87 6.83 11.52 19.63
C ARG A 87 8.01 10.87 18.90
N ASP A 88 8.19 9.57 19.11
CA ASP A 88 9.41 8.86 18.69
C ASP A 88 9.18 7.92 17.50
N TRP A 89 7.95 7.77 17.01
CA TRP A 89 7.67 6.89 15.87
C TRP A 89 6.43 7.29 15.07
N ILE A 90 6.42 6.90 13.79
CA ILE A 90 5.31 7.15 12.86
C ILE A 90 5.01 5.86 12.10
N LEU A 91 3.76 5.40 12.13
CA LEU A 91 3.25 4.31 11.32
C LEU A 91 2.58 4.88 10.07
N ARG A 92 3.14 4.54 8.90
CA ARG A 92 2.58 4.87 7.59
C ARG A 92 2.16 3.59 6.90
N ALA A 93 0.88 3.46 6.57
CA ALA A 93 0.39 2.22 5.98
C ALA A 93 -0.86 2.41 5.13
N LYS A 94 -1.16 1.40 4.32
CA LYS A 94 -2.40 1.33 3.54
C LYS A 94 -2.99 -0.07 3.56
N THR A 95 -4.31 -0.12 3.76
CA THR A 95 -5.13 -1.33 3.65
C THR A 95 -5.56 -1.59 2.20
N GLY A 96 -5.73 -2.85 1.82
CA GLY A 96 -6.33 -3.27 0.55
C GLY A 96 -7.24 -4.48 0.74
N TRP A 97 -8.24 -4.64 -0.13
CA TRP A 97 -9.12 -5.81 -0.16
C TRP A 97 -9.82 -5.89 -1.53
N ASP A 98 -9.74 -7.03 -2.19
CA ASP A 98 -10.40 -7.31 -3.48
C ASP A 98 -11.64 -8.20 -3.34
N GLY A 99 -12.03 -8.52 -2.10
CA GLY A 99 -13.09 -9.48 -1.80
C GLY A 99 -12.55 -10.80 -1.27
N GLN A 100 -11.42 -11.28 -1.77
CA GLN A 100 -10.84 -12.59 -1.45
C GLN A 100 -9.55 -12.48 -0.67
N MET A 101 -8.68 -11.53 -1.02
CA MET A 101 -7.38 -11.30 -0.41
C MET A 101 -7.35 -9.94 0.28
N GLY A 102 -6.88 -9.91 1.52
CA GLY A 102 -6.76 -8.72 2.34
C GLY A 102 -5.32 -8.29 2.54
N TRP A 103 -5.00 -7.02 2.28
CA TRP A 103 -3.66 -6.46 2.40
C TRP A 103 -3.51 -5.42 3.52
N TRP A 104 -2.33 -5.39 4.14
CA TRP A 104 -1.83 -4.24 4.87
C TRP A 104 -0.33 -4.08 4.64
N VAL A 105 0.07 -2.93 4.09
CA VAL A 105 1.45 -2.66 3.68
C VAL A 105 1.88 -1.29 4.18
N GLY A 106 3.15 -1.14 4.55
CA GLY A 106 3.64 0.10 5.12
C GLY A 106 5.00 0.00 5.78
N TRP A 107 5.28 0.94 6.67
CA TRP A 107 6.45 0.93 7.53
C TRP A 107 6.21 1.70 8.83
N VAL A 108 7.00 1.37 9.85
CA VAL A 108 7.13 2.16 11.08
C VAL A 108 8.46 2.88 11.05
N GLU A 109 8.44 4.20 11.20
CA GLU A 109 9.63 5.05 11.29
C GLU A 109 10.07 5.18 12.74
N TRP A 110 11.35 4.90 13.02
CA TRP A 110 12.03 5.18 14.28
C TRP A 110 13.27 6.05 14.04
N PRO A 111 13.87 6.67 15.08
CA PRO A 111 15.08 7.47 14.93
C PRO A 111 16.28 6.67 14.37
N THR A 112 16.33 5.37 14.64
CA THR A 112 17.39 4.46 14.16
C THR A 112 17.15 3.95 12.73
N GLY A 113 15.93 4.10 12.19
CA GLY A 113 15.57 3.68 10.85
C GLY A 113 14.18 3.06 10.75
N PRO A 114 13.68 2.86 9.52
CA PRO A 114 12.35 2.31 9.30
C PRO A 114 12.31 0.77 9.34
N VAL A 115 11.19 0.21 9.79
CA VAL A 115 10.84 -1.21 9.66
C VAL A 115 9.68 -1.34 8.67
N PHE A 116 9.93 -1.92 7.50
CA PHE A 116 8.94 -2.13 6.44
C PHE A 116 8.19 -3.45 6.62
N PHE A 117 6.92 -3.47 6.23
CA PHE A 117 6.11 -4.69 6.21
C PHE A 117 5.16 -4.71 5.02
N ALA A 118 4.81 -5.92 4.59
CA ALA A 118 3.78 -6.18 3.61
C ALA A 118 3.13 -7.53 3.93
N LEU A 119 1.87 -7.50 4.32
CA LEU A 119 1.08 -8.67 4.67
C LEU A 119 -0.09 -8.79 3.70
N ASN A 120 -0.35 -10.01 3.23
CA ASN A 120 -1.62 -10.40 2.66
C ASN A 120 -2.12 -11.69 3.31
N ILE A 121 -3.44 -11.85 3.38
CA ILE A 121 -4.12 -13.03 3.92
C ILE A 121 -5.39 -13.31 3.12
N ASP A 122 -5.71 -14.59 2.94
CA ASP A 122 -7.03 -14.99 2.48
C ASP A 122 -8.12 -14.49 3.45
N THR A 123 -9.27 -14.11 2.91
CA THR A 123 -10.44 -13.61 3.66
C THR A 123 -11.69 -14.45 3.37
N PRO A 124 -11.70 -15.76 3.69
CA PRO A 124 -12.84 -16.63 3.42
C PRO A 124 -14.13 -16.16 4.11
N ASN A 125 -14.02 -15.50 5.27
CA ASN A 125 -15.15 -14.90 6.01
C ASN A 125 -15.37 -13.43 5.63
N ARG A 126 -14.78 -12.97 4.51
CA ARG A 126 -14.97 -11.65 3.91
C ARG A 126 -14.70 -10.52 4.93
N MET A 127 -15.73 -9.70 5.22
CA MET A 127 -15.66 -8.56 6.13
C MET A 127 -15.18 -8.95 7.53
N GLU A 128 -15.54 -10.14 8.02
CA GLU A 128 -15.19 -10.61 9.36
C GLU A 128 -13.67 -10.82 9.51
N ASP A 129 -12.95 -11.10 8.42
CA ASP A 129 -11.50 -11.29 8.45
C ASP A 129 -10.71 -9.99 8.32
N LEU A 130 -11.33 -8.86 7.98
CA LEU A 130 -10.60 -7.63 7.63
C LEU A 130 -9.78 -7.04 8.78
N HIS A 131 -10.22 -7.24 10.03
CA HIS A 131 -9.49 -6.79 11.21
C HIS A 131 -8.17 -7.58 11.42
N LYS A 132 -8.09 -8.83 10.92
CA LYS A 132 -6.93 -9.71 11.11
C LYS A 132 -5.66 -9.15 10.47
N ARG A 133 -5.78 -8.40 9.38
CA ARG A 133 -4.64 -7.78 8.68
C ARG A 133 -3.82 -6.89 9.60
N GLU A 134 -4.49 -5.99 10.33
CA GLU A 134 -3.81 -5.11 11.28
C GLU A 134 -3.39 -5.87 12.54
N ALA A 135 -4.26 -6.74 13.06
CA ALA A 135 -3.98 -7.50 14.29
C ALA A 135 -2.70 -8.35 14.15
N ILE A 136 -2.57 -9.11 13.05
CA ILE A 136 -1.41 -9.99 12.81
C ILE A 136 -0.14 -9.16 12.64
N ALA A 137 -0.15 -8.15 11.76
CA ALA A 137 1.07 -7.39 11.50
C ALA A 137 1.47 -6.52 12.70
N ARG A 138 0.53 -5.96 13.48
CA ARG A 138 0.87 -5.27 14.74
C ARG A 138 1.49 -6.21 15.75
N ALA A 139 0.96 -7.43 15.92
CA ALA A 139 1.54 -8.41 16.83
C ALA A 139 2.98 -8.80 16.43
N ILE A 140 3.24 -8.98 15.12
CA ILE A 140 4.60 -9.24 14.61
C ILE A 140 5.52 -8.02 14.82
N LEU A 141 5.04 -6.81 14.54
CA LEU A 141 5.84 -5.59 14.74
C LEU A 141 6.17 -5.39 16.23
N GLN A 142 5.25 -5.70 17.14
CA GLN A 142 5.49 -5.66 18.58
C GLN A 142 6.53 -6.70 19.01
N SER A 143 6.46 -7.92 18.50
CA SER A 143 7.41 -8.98 18.88
C SER A 143 8.86 -8.70 18.46
N VAL A 144 9.07 -7.84 17.46
CA VAL A 144 10.40 -7.38 17.01
C VAL A 144 10.75 -5.96 17.49
N ASN A 145 9.99 -5.41 18.45
CA ASN A 145 10.15 -4.06 19.00
C ASN A 145 10.06 -2.94 17.94
N ALA A 146 9.37 -3.18 16.82
CA ALA A 146 9.12 -2.19 15.78
C ALA A 146 7.84 -1.38 16.03
N LEU A 147 7.02 -1.74 17.02
CA LEU A 147 5.84 -1.00 17.45
C LEU A 147 5.69 -1.17 18.97
N PRO A 148 5.33 -0.13 19.75
CA PRO A 148 5.13 -0.28 21.18
C PRO A 148 3.99 -1.26 21.52
N PRO A 149 4.04 -1.90 22.70
CA PRO A 149 2.87 -2.57 23.25
C PRO A 149 1.76 -1.54 23.55
N ASN A 150 0.51 -1.98 23.44
CA ASN A 150 -0.66 -1.18 23.80
C ASN A 150 -0.74 -0.94 25.31
#